data_AF-A0A2D4H4K2-F1
#
_entry.id   AF-A0A2D4H4K2-F1
#
_cell.length_a   1.000
_cell.length_b   1.000
_cell.length_c   1.000
_cell.angle_alpha   90.00
_cell.angle_beta   90.00
_cell.angle_gamma   90.00
#
_symmetry.space_group_name_H-M   'P 1'
#
loop_
_entity.id
_entity.type
_entity.pdbx_description
1 polymer ?
#
loop_
_entity_poly.entity_id
_entity_poly.type
_entity_poly.pdbx_seq_one_letter_code
_entity_poly.pdbx_strand_id
1 'polypeptide(L)'
;AHLRFEFRHCSTKEKGEKKMFGFSFVPLMQENGRTLPDGIHELIVHKCEENTSLRDSSRYLKFPFSKGHLLANNHQAIKSTKESFWITSFLCSTKLTQNGDMLDLLKWRAHPEKIASCLSKLKEIDGSE
;
A
#
# COMPACT_ATOMS: atom_id res chain seq x y z
N ALA A 1 -1.05 -4.44 -8.38
CA ALA A 1 -1.81 -3.19 -8.59
C ALA A 1 -1.56 -2.24 -7.41
N HIS A 2 -1.72 -0.93 -7.60
CA HIS A 2 -1.50 0.07 -6.55
C HIS A 2 -2.35 1.32 -6.81
N LEU A 3 -2.56 2.13 -5.77
CA LEU A 3 -3.10 3.48 -5.91
C LEU A 3 -1.95 4.48 -5.93
N ARG A 4 -2.02 5.49 -6.80
CA ARG A 4 -1.06 6.60 -6.86
C ARG A 4 -1.82 7.92 -6.75
N PHE A 5 -1.36 8.77 -5.85
CA PHE A 5 -1.89 10.11 -5.59
C PHE A 5 -0.86 11.12 -6.05
N GLU A 6 -1.27 12.07 -6.90
CA GLU A 6 -0.39 13.07 -7.48
C GLU A 6 -0.81 14.46 -7.00
N PHE A 7 0.13 15.19 -6.39
CA PHE A 7 -0.14 16.50 -5.81
C PHE A 7 0.35 17.60 -6.77
N ARG A 8 -0.59 18.45 -7.20
CA ARG A 8 -0.37 19.58 -8.10
C ARG A 8 -0.93 20.84 -7.48
N HIS A 9 -0.27 21.97 -7.72
CA HIS A 9 -0.84 23.27 -7.40
C HIS A 9 -1.91 23.62 -8.45
N CYS A 10 -3.09 24.04 -8.00
CA CYS A 10 -4.26 24.26 -8.87
C CYS A 10 -4.69 25.73 -8.95
N SER A 11 -3.75 26.68 -8.82
CA SER A 11 -4.05 28.10 -8.92
C SER A 11 -4.75 28.44 -10.23
N THR A 12 -5.81 29.25 -10.12
CA THR A 12 -6.58 29.76 -11.26
C THR A 12 -5.83 30.81 -12.08
N LYS A 13 -4.69 31.31 -11.58
CA LYS A 13 -3.87 32.32 -12.24
C LYS A 13 -2.83 31.74 -13.21
N GLU A 14 -2.48 30.46 -13.08
CA GLU A 14 -1.50 29.81 -13.95
C GLU A 14 -2.19 29.23 -15.19
N LYS A 15 -1.89 29.78 -16.37
CA LYS A 15 -2.41 29.32 -17.68
C LYS A 15 -1.55 28.24 -18.36
N GLY A 16 -0.72 27.51 -17.59
CA GLY A 16 0.20 26.48 -18.10
C GLY A 16 -0.13 25.07 -17.61
N GLU A 17 0.70 24.09 -17.99
CA GLU A 17 0.62 22.74 -17.41
C GLU A 17 0.84 22.79 -15.89
N LYS A 18 -0.08 22.18 -15.14
CA LYS A 18 0.01 22.11 -13.68
C LYS A 18 1.16 21.20 -13.25
N LYS A 19 2.24 21.79 -12.78
CA LYS A 19 3.43 21.08 -12.28
C LYS A 19 3.07 20.29 -11.01
N MET A 20 3.47 19.02 -11.00
CA MET A 20 3.39 18.16 -9.82
C MET A 20 4.54 18.50 -8.87
N PHE A 21 4.23 18.66 -7.58
CA PHE A 21 5.25 18.91 -6.55
C PHE A 21 5.52 17.68 -5.68
N GLY A 22 4.65 16.67 -5.72
CA GLY A 22 4.90 15.40 -5.07
C GLY A 22 3.89 14.34 -5.41
N PHE A 23 4.13 13.13 -4.90
CA PHE A 23 3.22 12.01 -5.04
C PHE A 23 3.27 11.10 -3.81
N SER A 24 2.19 10.36 -3.60
CA SER A 24 2.14 9.23 -2.67
C SER A 24 1.62 8.01 -3.41
N PHE A 25 1.88 6.83 -2.90
CA PHE A 25 1.28 5.62 -3.44
C PHE A 25 1.07 4.59 -2.34
N VAL A 26 0.27 3.58 -2.61
CA VAL A 26 0.10 2.43 -1.72
C VAL A 26 -0.22 1.19 -2.56
N PRO A 27 0.48 0.05 -2.38
CA PRO A 27 0.14 -1.18 -3.06
C PRO A 27 -1.20 -1.72 -2.54
N LEU A 28 -2.06 -2.19 -3.45
CA LEU A 28 -3.36 -2.78 -3.07
C LEU A 28 -3.21 -4.20 -2.50
N MET A 29 -2.06 -4.83 -2.75
CA MET A 29 -1.70 -6.14 -2.26
C MET A 29 -0.29 -6.08 -1.67
N GLN A 30 -0.16 -6.59 -0.45
CA GLN A 30 1.10 -6.74 0.27
C GLN A 30 1.95 -7.87 -0.32
N GLU A 31 3.24 -7.90 0.04
CA GLU A 31 4.18 -8.93 -0.42
C GLU A 31 3.77 -10.36 -0.03
N ASN A 32 3.09 -10.52 1.10
CA ASN A 32 2.52 -11.79 1.57
C ASN A 32 1.23 -12.19 0.80
N GLY A 33 0.76 -11.36 -0.13
CA GLY A 33 -0.46 -11.58 -0.92
C GLY A 33 -1.76 -11.12 -0.26
N ARG A 34 -1.71 -10.55 0.95
CA ARG A 34 -2.88 -9.95 1.61
C ARG A 34 -3.25 -8.65 0.94
N THR A 35 -4.55 -8.36 0.84
CA THR A 35 -5.03 -7.06 0.38
C THR A 35 -4.74 -5.96 1.40
N LEU A 36 -4.71 -4.70 0.94
CA LEU A 36 -4.56 -3.52 1.80
C LEU A 36 -5.59 -3.59 2.95
N PRO A 37 -5.17 -3.53 4.23
CA PRO A 37 -6.10 -3.60 5.34
C PRO A 37 -7.03 -2.39 5.40
N ASP A 38 -8.21 -2.58 5.95
CA ASP A 38 -9.16 -1.50 6.21
C ASP A 38 -8.62 -0.54 7.27
N GLY A 39 -9.02 0.72 7.17
CA GLY A 39 -8.67 1.76 8.14
C GLY A 39 -7.82 2.88 7.55
N ILE A 40 -7.17 3.61 8.45
CA ILE A 40 -6.41 4.83 8.13
C ILE A 40 -4.95 4.48 7.84
N HIS A 41 -4.43 5.01 6.74
CA HIS A 41 -3.05 4.83 6.31
C HIS A 41 -2.35 6.18 6.21
N GLU A 42 -1.27 6.37 6.97
CA GLU A 42 -0.36 7.50 6.80
C GLU A 42 0.65 7.18 5.68
N LEU A 43 0.55 7.91 4.57
CA LEU A 43 1.40 7.73 3.40
C LEU A 43 2.51 8.77 3.33
N ILE A 44 3.66 8.36 2.83
CA ILE A 44 4.80 9.26 2.60
C ILE A 44 4.53 10.10 1.36
N VAL A 45 4.73 11.41 1.49
CA VAL A 45 4.69 12.35 0.36
C VAL A 45 6.09 12.45 -0.22
N HIS A 46 6.32 11.84 -1.39
CA HIS A 46 7.58 11.95 -2.11
C HIS A 46 7.61 13.25 -2.89
N LYS A 47 8.62 14.09 -2.64
CA LYS A 47 8.78 15.36 -3.36
C LYS A 47 9.30 15.11 -4.78
N CYS A 48 8.67 15.73 -5.77
CA CYS A 48 9.10 15.66 -7.16
C CYS A 48 10.05 16.83 -7.49
N GLU A 49 11.16 16.52 -8.15
CA GLU A 49 11.96 17.52 -8.87
C GLU A 49 11.32 17.86 -10.22
N GLU A 50 11.75 18.97 -10.80
CA GLU A 50 11.36 19.37 -12.16
C GLU A 50 11.78 18.27 -13.14
N ASN A 51 10.81 17.69 -13.86
CA ASN A 51 10.93 16.52 -14.75
C ASN A 51 10.78 15.12 -14.13
N THR A 52 10.28 15.00 -12.89
CA THR A 52 9.96 13.67 -12.32
C THR A 52 8.85 12.99 -13.14
N SER A 53 9.21 11.95 -13.90
CA SER A 53 8.28 11.13 -14.68
C SER A 53 7.89 9.88 -13.91
N LEU A 54 6.59 9.72 -13.65
CA LEU A 54 6.01 8.54 -12.99
C LEU A 54 5.43 7.54 -14.01
N ARG A 55 5.85 7.60 -15.28
CA ARG A 55 5.39 6.64 -16.30
C ARG A 55 5.85 5.22 -16.01
N ASP A 56 7.08 5.09 -15.53
CA ASP A 56 7.66 3.80 -15.13
C ASP A 56 7.41 3.56 -13.64
N SER A 57 6.39 2.75 -13.35
CA SER A 57 6.01 2.44 -11.97
C SER A 57 7.07 1.63 -11.23
N SER A 58 7.89 0.85 -11.92
CA SER A 58 8.90 -0.01 -11.30
C SER A 58 9.97 0.78 -10.53
N ARG A 59 10.17 2.07 -10.87
CA ARG A 59 11.15 2.93 -10.21
C ARG A 59 10.67 3.39 -8.84
N TYR A 60 9.49 4.01 -8.77
CA TYR A 60 8.98 4.55 -7.51
C TYR A 60 8.39 3.48 -6.61
N LEU A 61 7.95 2.33 -7.13
CA LEU A 61 7.46 1.23 -6.29
C LEU A 61 8.53 0.62 -5.37
N LYS A 62 9.81 0.91 -5.61
CA LYS A 62 10.93 0.54 -4.71
C LYS A 62 11.07 1.51 -3.52
N PHE A 63 10.41 2.66 -3.59
CA PHE A 63 10.40 3.61 -2.50
C PHE A 63 9.42 3.14 -1.40
N PRO A 64 9.63 3.55 -0.15
CA PRO A 64 8.71 3.25 0.91
C PRO A 64 7.45 4.10 0.76
N PHE A 65 6.31 3.50 1.07
CA PHE A 65 5.00 4.14 0.93
C PHE A 65 4.39 4.61 2.25
N SER A 66 4.81 4.05 3.40
CA SER A 66 4.33 4.42 4.74
C SER A 66 5.48 4.41 5.76
N LYS A 67 5.29 5.09 6.90
CA LYS A 67 6.26 5.07 8.01
C LYS A 67 6.46 3.66 8.59
N GLY A 68 5.40 2.86 8.66
CA GLY A 68 5.51 1.46 9.08
C GLY A 68 6.43 0.64 8.16
N HIS A 69 6.35 0.87 6.85
CA HIS A 69 7.21 0.20 5.87
C HIS A 69 8.66 0.69 5.90
N LEU A 70 8.90 1.98 6.21
CA LEU A 70 10.26 2.51 6.41
C LEU A 70 11.03 1.75 7.49
N LEU A 71 10.37 1.50 8.63
CA LEU A 71 10.96 0.81 9.77
C LEU A 71 11.22 -0.67 9.48
N ALA A 72 10.32 -1.33 8.75
CA ALA A 72 10.45 -2.74 8.40
C ALA A 72 11.63 -3.02 7.46
N ASN A 73 11.94 -2.09 6.54
CA ASN A 73 12.94 -2.31 5.49
C ASN A 73 14.29 -1.59 5.73
N ASN A 74 14.56 -1.07 6.94
CA ASN A 74 15.80 -0.34 7.25
C ASN A 74 16.14 0.78 6.25
N HIS A 75 15.12 1.43 5.69
CA HIS A 75 15.29 2.55 4.78
C HIS A 75 15.67 3.82 5.58
N GLN A 76 16.91 3.87 6.08
CA GLN A 76 17.45 4.97 6.90
C GLN A 76 17.58 6.31 6.14
N ALA A 77 17.33 6.33 4.83
CA ALA A 77 17.75 7.42 3.95
C ALA A 77 16.63 8.38 3.50
N ILE A 78 15.38 8.23 3.97
CA ILE A 78 14.31 9.16 3.55
C ILE A 78 14.21 10.30 4.54
N LYS A 79 14.71 11.46 4.12
CA LYS A 79 14.48 12.74 4.80
C LYS A 79 12.99 12.91 5.02
N SER A 80 12.56 13.08 6.28
CA SER A 80 11.14 13.28 6.57
C SER A 80 10.65 14.52 5.83
N THR A 81 9.67 14.33 4.97
CA THR A 81 8.94 15.44 4.36
C THR A 81 8.10 16.14 5.42
N LYS A 82 7.93 17.46 5.33
CA LYS A 82 7.09 18.22 6.28
C LYS A 82 5.60 17.98 6.00
N GLU A 83 5.31 17.46 4.82
CA GLU A 83 3.99 17.14 4.32
C GLU A 83 3.50 15.80 4.86
N SER A 84 2.22 15.75 5.24
CA SER A 84 1.54 14.55 5.69
C SER A 84 0.31 14.29 4.85
N PHE A 85 0.04 13.01 4.55
CA PHE A 85 -1.10 12.59 3.76
C PHE A 85 -1.69 11.31 4.35
N TRP A 86 -3.01 11.30 4.55
CA TRP A 86 -3.75 10.14 5.04
C TRP A 86 -4.85 9.75 4.09
N ILE A 87 -5.07 8.44 3.97
CA ILE A 87 -6.23 7.87 3.30
C ILE A 87 -6.96 6.92 4.24
N THR A 88 -8.25 6.74 4.01
CA THR A 88 -9.01 5.65 4.63
C THR A 88 -9.42 4.69 3.55
N SER A 89 -9.14 3.40 3.73
CA SER A 89 -9.61 2.34 2.82
C SER A 89 -10.63 1.44 3.51
N PHE A 90 -11.59 0.98 2.72
CA PHE A 90 -12.56 -0.05 3.11
C PHE A 90 -12.69 -1.03 1.94
N LEU A 91 -12.41 -2.30 2.19
CA LEU A 91 -12.50 -3.35 1.19
C LEU A 91 -13.93 -3.89 1.15
N CYS A 92 -14.62 -3.68 0.02
CA CYS A 92 -16.00 -4.14 -0.17
C CYS A 92 -16.12 -5.62 -0.62
N SER A 93 -15.02 -6.36 -0.69
CA SER A 93 -15.05 -7.81 -0.97
C SER A 93 -15.10 -8.60 0.35
N THR A 94 -14.99 -9.92 0.30
CA THR A 94 -14.90 -10.73 1.51
C THR A 94 -13.58 -10.38 2.24
N LYS A 95 -13.67 -10.06 3.54
CA LYS A 95 -12.50 -9.79 4.42
C LYS A 95 -11.53 -10.97 4.48
N LEU A 96 -11.95 -12.12 3.97
CA LEU A 96 -11.18 -13.31 3.66
C LEU A 96 -9.81 -13.03 3.01
N THR A 97 -9.75 -12.09 2.06
CA THR A 97 -8.50 -11.76 1.34
C THR A 97 -7.51 -10.95 2.18
N GLN A 98 -7.96 -10.43 3.32
CA GLN A 98 -7.11 -9.84 4.33
C GLN A 98 -6.68 -10.88 5.39
N ASN A 99 -7.23 -12.10 5.42
CA ASN A 99 -6.84 -13.13 6.38
C ASN A 99 -5.67 -13.97 5.84
N GLY A 100 -4.51 -13.92 6.53
CA GLY A 100 -3.31 -14.65 6.11
C GLY A 100 -3.48 -16.17 6.14
N ASP A 101 -4.16 -16.72 7.15
CA ASP A 101 -4.37 -18.15 7.29
C ASP A 101 -5.30 -18.69 6.19
N MET A 102 -6.28 -17.89 5.76
CA MET A 102 -7.17 -18.28 4.67
C MET A 102 -6.47 -18.24 3.31
N LEU A 103 -5.60 -17.26 3.08
CA LEU A 103 -4.76 -17.23 1.89
C LEU A 103 -3.77 -18.40 1.84
N ASP A 104 -3.17 -18.76 2.96
CA ASP A 104 -2.28 -19.93 3.07
C ASP A 104 -3.06 -21.23 2.82
N LEU A 105 -4.30 -21.34 3.30
CA LEU A 105 -5.19 -22.45 2.98
C LEU A 105 -5.51 -22.53 1.47
N LEU A 106 -5.79 -21.40 0.81
CA LEU A 106 -6.00 -21.38 -0.64
C LEU A 106 -4.74 -21.79 -1.42
N LYS A 107 -3.56 -21.49 -0.85
CA LYS A 107 -2.25 -21.85 -1.40
C LYS A 107 -1.73 -23.20 -0.90
N TRP A 108 -2.57 -24.06 -0.33
CA TRP A 108 -2.16 -25.30 0.34
C TRP A 108 -1.24 -26.21 -0.47
N ARG A 109 -1.40 -26.27 -1.80
CA ARG A 109 -0.54 -27.09 -2.66
C ARG A 109 0.91 -26.60 -2.69
N ALA A 110 1.14 -25.30 -2.51
CA ALA A 110 2.47 -24.72 -2.44
C ALA A 110 3.11 -24.89 -1.04
N HIS A 111 2.28 -25.03 0.00
CA HIS A 111 2.70 -25.12 1.41
C HIS A 111 1.90 -26.20 2.17
N PRO A 112 2.03 -27.49 1.81
CA PRO A 112 1.22 -28.56 2.40
C PRO A 112 1.44 -28.72 3.91
N GLU A 113 2.62 -28.34 4.41
CA GLU A 113 2.97 -28.36 5.82
C GLU A 113 2.14 -27.40 6.68
N LYS A 114 1.60 -26.33 6.10
CA LYS A 114 0.83 -25.32 6.82
C LYS A 114 -0.65 -25.69 7.00
N ILE A 115 -1.14 -26.66 6.23
CA ILE A 115 -2.58 -27.00 6.15
C ILE A 115 -3.17 -27.29 7.53
N ALA A 116 -2.51 -28.13 8.33
CA ALA A 116 -3.02 -28.51 9.64
C ALA A 116 -3.19 -27.31 10.57
N SER A 117 -2.24 -26.37 10.54
CA SER A 117 -2.31 -25.13 11.33
C SER A 117 -3.41 -24.20 10.80
N CYS A 118 -3.49 -24.00 9.48
CA CYS A 118 -4.52 -23.16 8.86
C CYS A 118 -5.94 -23.68 9.14
N LEU A 119 -6.16 -25.00 9.05
CA LEU A 119 -7.46 -25.62 9.34
C LEU A 119 -7.88 -25.48 10.81
N SER A 120 -6.93 -25.59 11.74
CA SER A 120 -7.22 -25.38 13.18
C SER A 120 -7.66 -23.94 13.43
N LYS A 121 -6.96 -22.96 12.86
CA LYS A 121 -7.32 -21.54 13.00
C LYS A 121 -8.61 -21.18 12.29
N LEU A 122 -8.93 -21.81 11.16
CA LEU A 122 -10.18 -21.58 10.43
C LEU A 122 -11.41 -21.87 11.29
N LYS A 123 -11.33 -22.85 12.19
CA LYS A 123 -12.43 -23.16 13.13
C LYS A 123 -12.70 -22.03 14.12
N GLU A 124 -11.72 -21.16 14.35
CA GLU A 124 -11.81 -20.02 15.28
C GLU A 124 -12.21 -18.72 14.56
N ILE A 125 -12.25 -18.72 13.23
CA ILE A 125 -12.71 -17.56 12.46
C ILE A 125 -14.24 -17.51 12.56
N ASP A 126 -14.74 -16.51 13.27
CA ASP A 126 -16.17 -16.20 13.29
C ASP A 126 -16.62 -15.88 11.85
N GLY A 127 -17.75 -16.46 11.44
CA GLY A 127 -18.29 -16.33 10.09
C GLY A 127 -18.89 -14.96 9.79
N SER A 128 -18.71 -13.99 10.68
CA SER A 128 -19.14 -12.61 10.50
C SER A 128 -18.26 -11.92 9.45
N GLU A 129 -18.85 -11.63 8.29
CA GLU A 129 -18.34 -10.61 7.36
C GLU A 129 -18.47 -9.19 7.96
#